data_AF-A0A4Z2EAC8-F1
#
_entry.id   AF-A0A4Z2EAC8-F1
#
_cell.length_a   1.000
_cell.length_b   1.000
_cell.length_c   1.000
_cell.angle_alpha   90.00
_cell.angle_beta   90.00
_cell.angle_gamma   90.00
#
_symmetry.space_group_name_H-M   'P 1'
#
loop_
_entity.id
_entity.type
_entity.pdbx_description
1 polymer ?
#
loop_
_entity_poly.entity_id
_entity_poly.type
_entity_poly.pdbx_seq_one_letter_code
_entity_poly.pdbx_strand_id
1 'polypeptide(L)'
;MMMFLQDLVAWVTTGFLHIPHAEDIPNTVTVGNGGGVLVRPHNYFDEDPSIHSADGVHIAPGSEDSCENNRMACLAQESCSPVLEPFTYHGFEGVLKFEDAV
;
A
#
# COMPACT_ATOMS: atom_id res chain seq x y z
N MET A 1 -37.09 2.89 9.86
CA MET A 1 -36.77 1.45 9.93
C MET A 1 -35.43 1.33 10.60
N MET A 2 -35.38 0.96 11.88
CA MET A 2 -34.12 0.75 12.59
C MET A 2 -33.80 -0.75 12.53
N MET A 3 -32.66 -1.10 11.96
CA MET A 3 -32.15 -2.47 11.97
C MET A 3 -31.49 -2.71 13.32
N PHE A 4 -32.22 -3.30 14.28
CA PHE A 4 -31.71 -3.62 15.61
C PHE A 4 -31.27 -5.09 15.68
N LEU A 5 -30.03 -5.31 16.15
CA LEU A 5 -29.48 -6.61 16.57
C LEU A 5 -29.73 -7.77 15.58
N GLN A 6 -29.24 -7.60 14.35
CA GLN A 6 -29.24 -8.63 13.33
C GLN A 6 -27.84 -8.82 12.77
N ASP A 7 -27.62 -9.90 12.04
CA ASP A 7 -26.47 -10.04 11.16
C ASP A 7 -26.63 -9.08 9.97
N LEU A 8 -25.63 -8.24 9.73
CA LEU A 8 -25.70 -7.14 8.78
C LEU A 8 -24.72 -7.36 7.64
N VAL A 9 -25.14 -7.02 6.42
CA VAL A 9 -24.29 -7.00 5.23
C VAL A 9 -24.27 -5.58 4.66
N ALA A 10 -23.06 -5.03 4.48
CA ALA A 10 -22.85 -3.74 3.84
C ALA A 10 -22.58 -3.94 2.34
N TRP A 11 -23.34 -3.25 1.49
CA TRP A 11 -23.12 -3.19 0.04
C TRP A 11 -22.65 -1.78 -0.32
N VAL A 12 -21.48 -1.66 -0.93
CA VAL A 12 -20.85 -0.37 -1.25
C VAL A 12 -20.50 -0.34 -2.74
N THR A 13 -20.88 0.74 -3.43
CA THR A 13 -20.54 0.99 -4.83
C THR A 13 -19.65 2.22 -4.92
N THR A 14 -18.48 2.10 -5.56
CA THR A 14 -17.54 3.19 -5.80
C THR A 14 -17.33 3.40 -7.29
N GLY A 15 -17.18 4.65 -7.74
CA GLY A 15 -16.93 4.97 -9.15
C GLY A 15 -16.73 6.47 -9.36
N PHE A 16 -16.46 6.87 -10.60
CA PHE A 16 -16.24 8.26 -10.99
C PHE A 16 -16.71 8.50 -12.43
N LEU A 17 -16.97 9.77 -12.77
CA LEU A 17 -17.18 10.20 -14.16
C LEU A 17 -15.82 10.36 -14.83
N HIS A 18 -15.56 9.63 -15.90
CA HIS A 18 -14.37 9.82 -16.73
C HIS A 18 -14.74 10.55 -18.02
N ILE A 19 -14.24 11.77 -18.18
CA ILE A 19 -14.23 12.49 -19.47
C ILE A 19 -12.79 12.39 -19.99
N PRO A 20 -12.51 11.57 -21.02
CA PRO A 20 -11.16 11.39 -21.51
C PRO A 20 -10.57 12.70 -22.02
N HIS A 21 -9.27 12.87 -21.81
CA HIS A 21 -8.52 14.04 -22.27
C HIS A 21 -7.16 13.65 -22.87
N ALA A 22 -6.40 14.61 -23.38
CA ALA A 22 -5.20 14.34 -24.19
C ALA A 22 -4.14 13.53 -23.44
N GLU A 23 -4.03 13.75 -22.13
CA GLU A 23 -3.09 13.09 -21.23
C GLU A 23 -3.45 11.62 -20.93
N ASP A 24 -4.64 11.14 -21.34
CA ASP A 24 -5.03 9.72 -21.24
C ASP A 24 -4.43 8.84 -22.36
N ILE A 25 -3.65 9.42 -23.27
CA ILE A 25 -2.99 8.69 -24.37
C ILE A 25 -1.51 8.47 -24.01
N PRO A 26 -0.96 7.24 -24.11
CA PRO A 26 -1.59 6.02 -24.64
C PRO A 26 -2.46 5.25 -23.65
N ASN A 27 -2.34 5.53 -22.35
CA ASN A 27 -3.09 4.88 -21.29
C ASN A 27 -3.51 5.92 -20.25
N THR A 28 -4.71 5.77 -19.72
CA THR A 28 -5.15 6.50 -18.53
C THR A 28 -4.24 6.23 -17.35
N VAL A 29 -3.88 7.29 -16.63
CA VAL A 29 -2.99 7.20 -15.46
C VAL A 29 -3.72 6.69 -14.22
N THR A 30 -2.99 6.10 -13.27
CA THR A 30 -3.58 5.64 -12.00
C THR A 30 -3.78 6.75 -10.98
N VAL A 31 -2.96 7.81 -11.06
CA VAL A 31 -2.99 8.93 -10.11
C VAL A 31 -4.35 9.63 -10.19
N GLY A 32 -5.05 9.72 -9.06
CA GLY A 32 -6.38 10.34 -8.97
C GLY A 32 -7.55 9.47 -9.43
N ASN A 33 -7.30 8.34 -10.09
CA ASN A 33 -8.33 7.42 -10.59
C ASN A 33 -8.63 6.25 -9.64
N GLY A 34 -8.11 6.31 -8.41
CA GLY A 34 -8.43 5.35 -7.35
C GLY A 34 -9.83 5.58 -6.78
N GLY A 35 -10.65 4.53 -6.75
CA GLY A 35 -11.93 4.52 -6.04
C GLY A 35 -11.91 3.48 -4.94
N GLY A 36 -12.47 3.79 -3.78
CA GLY A 36 -12.50 2.86 -2.65
C GLY A 36 -13.17 3.42 -1.41
N VAL A 37 -13.21 2.61 -0.36
CA VAL A 37 -13.69 3.00 0.96
C VAL A 37 -12.74 2.50 2.03
N LEU A 38 -12.70 3.20 3.17
CA LEU A 38 -11.92 2.80 4.34
C LEU A 38 -12.88 2.44 5.47
N VAL A 39 -12.79 1.20 5.96
CA VAL A 39 -13.43 0.79 7.20
C VAL A 39 -12.47 1.12 8.33
N ARG A 40 -12.88 2.04 9.21
CA ARG A 40 -12.03 2.51 10.32
C ARG A 40 -12.68 2.16 11.65
N PRO A 41 -11.88 1.78 12.67
CA PRO A 41 -12.41 1.59 14.02
C PRO A 41 -13.03 2.90 14.52
N HIS A 42 -14.19 2.79 15.18
CA HIS A 42 -14.85 3.92 15.82
C HIS A 42 -15.34 3.49 17.21
N ASN A 43 -14.63 3.90 18.25
CA ASN A 43 -14.83 3.43 19.63
C ASN A 43 -14.78 1.90 19.78
N TYR A 44 -13.98 1.24 18.94
CA TYR A 44 -13.78 -0.21 19.00
C TYR A 44 -12.63 -0.59 19.93
N PHE A 45 -11.58 0.24 19.99
CA PHE A 45 -10.44 0.08 20.88
C PHE A 45 -10.44 1.18 21.95
N ASP A 46 -9.80 0.91 23.10
CA ASP A 46 -9.65 1.88 24.19
C ASP A 46 -8.59 2.95 23.87
N GLU A 47 -7.64 2.64 23.00
CA GLU A 47 -6.59 3.53 22.49
C GLU A 47 -6.20 3.16 21.05
N ASP A 48 -5.39 3.98 20.40
CA ASP A 48 -4.89 3.68 19.04
C ASP A 48 -4.01 2.42 19.07
N PRO A 49 -4.37 1.34 18.36
CA PRO A 49 -3.57 0.10 18.34
C PRO A 49 -2.15 0.32 17.80
N SER A 50 -1.89 1.39 17.04
CA SER A 50 -0.56 1.70 16.53
C SER A 50 0.46 2.06 17.63
N ILE A 51 0.01 2.43 18.84
CA ILE A 51 0.87 2.77 19.98
C ILE A 51 1.74 1.59 20.43
N HIS A 52 1.26 0.36 20.22
CA HIS A 52 1.97 -0.88 20.57
C HIS A 52 2.78 -1.45 19.39
N SER A 53 2.98 -0.67 18.32
CA SER A 53 3.77 -1.11 17.17
C SER A 53 5.22 -1.39 17.58
N ALA A 54 5.74 -2.55 17.17
CA ALA A 54 7.16 -2.89 17.34
C ALA A 54 8.09 -1.97 16.54
N ASP A 55 7.55 -1.28 15.53
CA ASP A 55 8.24 -0.29 14.70
C ASP A 55 8.01 1.15 15.20
N GLY A 56 7.26 1.34 16.30
CA GLY A 56 7.10 2.64 16.94
C GLY A 56 8.42 3.15 17.51
N VAL A 57 8.81 4.38 17.20
CA VAL A 57 10.07 4.98 17.65
C VAL A 57 9.80 6.27 18.43
N HIS A 58 10.40 6.38 19.62
CA HIS A 58 10.43 7.59 20.41
C HIS A 58 11.88 7.88 20.82
N ILE A 59 12.40 9.06 20.47
CA ILE A 59 13.78 9.47 20.72
C ILE A 59 13.77 10.58 21.76
N ALA A 60 14.38 10.34 22.92
CA ALA A 60 14.58 11.37 23.93
C ALA A 60 15.82 12.23 23.59
N PRO A 61 15.84 13.52 23.98
CA PRO A 61 17.03 14.34 23.81
C PRO A 61 18.26 13.71 24.50
N GLY A 62 19.37 13.59 23.77
CA GLY A 62 20.62 12.99 24.26
C GLY A 62 20.73 11.47 24.09
N SER A 63 19.73 10.81 23.48
CA SER A 63 19.77 9.37 23.17
C SER A 63 19.72 9.07 21.67
N GLU A 64 20.09 10.03 20.83
CA GLU A 64 19.97 9.95 19.37
C GLU A 64 20.83 8.84 18.76
N ASP A 65 22.03 8.62 19.33
CA ASP A 65 23.04 7.74 18.73
C ASP A 65 23.03 6.30 19.29
N SER A 66 22.20 6.00 20.30
CA SER A 66 22.19 4.68 20.94
C SER A 66 21.19 3.72 20.29
N CYS A 67 21.69 2.63 19.70
CA CYS A 67 20.87 1.54 19.14
C CYS A 67 20.00 0.80 20.19
N GLU A 68 20.36 0.85 21.48
CA GLU A 68 19.56 0.23 22.56
C GLU A 68 18.20 0.92 22.75
N ASN A 69 18.16 2.24 22.55
CA ASN A 69 16.97 3.07 22.81
C ASN A 69 16.39 3.70 21.53
N ASN A 70 17.16 3.75 20.44
CA ASN A 70 16.75 4.27 19.15
C ASN A 70 17.05 3.25 18.04
N ARG A 71 16.02 2.48 17.62
CA ARG A 71 16.19 1.50 16.53
C ARG A 71 16.66 2.13 15.21
N MET A 72 16.40 3.41 14.98
CA MET A 72 16.88 4.10 13.78
C MET A 72 18.40 4.27 13.79
N ALA A 73 19.04 4.33 14.96
CA ALA A 73 20.50 4.37 15.08
C ALA A 73 21.15 3.04 14.67
N CYS A 74 20.42 1.91 14.74
CA CYS A 74 20.88 0.60 14.30
C CYS A 74 20.95 0.47 12.77
N LEU A 75 20.15 1.25 12.03
CA LEU A 75 20.08 1.13 10.57
C LEU A 75 21.42 1.41 9.87
N ALA A 76 22.27 2.25 10.46
CA ALA A 76 23.62 2.48 9.95
C ALA A 76 24.53 1.24 10.04
N GLN A 77 24.21 0.31 10.95
CA GLN A 77 24.98 -0.92 11.19
C GLN A 77 24.45 -2.12 10.39
N GLU A 78 23.16 -2.13 10.04
CA GLU A 78 22.49 -3.23 9.33
C GLU A 78 22.20 -2.91 7.85
N SER A 79 23.17 -2.32 7.14
CA SER A 79 23.03 -2.03 5.71
C SER A 79 23.29 -3.26 4.85
N CYS A 80 22.33 -4.18 4.80
CA CYS A 80 22.31 -5.25 3.80
C CYS A 80 21.15 -5.03 2.81
N SER A 81 21.43 -5.26 1.53
CA SER A 81 20.40 -5.33 0.49
C SER A 81 20.41 -6.75 -0.07
N PRO A 82 19.24 -7.35 -0.33
CA PRO A 82 19.20 -8.59 -1.09
C PRO A 82 19.79 -8.36 -2.49
N VAL A 83 20.36 -9.42 -3.05
CA VAL A 83 20.63 -9.48 -4.50
C VAL A 83 19.28 -9.62 -5.19
N LEU A 84 18.95 -8.68 -6.07
CA LEU A 84 17.71 -8.71 -6.82
C LEU A 84 17.88 -9.66 -8.02
N GLU A 85 17.11 -10.74 -8.02
CA GLU A 85 17.02 -11.62 -9.17
C GLU A 85 16.37 -10.88 -10.36
N PRO A 86 16.79 -11.17 -11.62
CA PRO A 86 16.12 -10.61 -12.78
C PRO A 86 14.64 -10.98 -12.82
N PHE A 87 13.80 -10.00 -13.16
CA PHE A 87 12.38 -10.24 -13.38
C PHE A 87 12.17 -11.24 -14.53
N THR A 88 11.27 -12.20 -14.34
CA THR A 88 10.88 -13.17 -15.37
C THR A 88 9.43 -12.91 -15.79
N TYR A 89 9.22 -12.85 -17.11
CA TYR A 89 7.90 -12.73 -17.72
C TYR A 89 7.67 -13.89 -18.68
N HIS A 90 6.66 -14.70 -18.39
CA HIS A 90 6.38 -15.92 -19.17
C HIS A 90 5.55 -15.65 -20.44
N GLY A 91 5.34 -14.38 -20.81
CA GLY A 91 4.63 -14.03 -22.03
C GLY A 91 3.17 -14.44 -21.99
N PHE A 92 2.61 -14.64 -23.18
CA PHE A 92 1.24 -15.10 -23.39
C PHE A 92 1.25 -16.43 -24.14
N GLU A 93 0.32 -17.32 -23.80
CA GLU A 93 0.12 -18.58 -24.51
C GLU A 93 -0.79 -18.36 -25.75
N GLY A 94 -0.44 -18.94 -26.90
CA GLY A 94 -1.29 -18.92 -28.10
C GLY A 94 -1.26 -17.65 -28.97
N VAL A 95 -0.35 -16.71 -28.74
CA VAL A 95 -0.12 -15.57 -29.66
C VAL A 95 0.81 -15.94 -30.81
N LEU A 96 0.56 -15.34 -31.98
CA LEU A 96 1.44 -15.43 -33.15
C LEU A 96 2.84 -14.98 -32.74
N LYS A 97 3.83 -15.87 -32.87
CA LYS A 97 5.24 -15.50 -32.85
C LYS A 97 5.48 -14.64 -34.09
N PHE A 98 5.57 -13.34 -33.91
CA PHE A 98 6.14 -12.50 -34.95
C PHE A 98 7.62 -12.82 -34.98
N GLU A 99 8.04 -13.57 -35.99
CA GLU A 99 9.45 -13.67 -36.35
C GLU A 99 9.94 -12.26 -36.61
N ASP A 100 11.03 -11.86 -35.96
CA ASP A 100 11.65 -10.56 -36.16
C ASP A 100 11.90 -10.36 -37.66
N ALA A 101 11.17 -9.43 -38.27
CA ALA A 101 11.42 -9.03 -39.64
C ALA A 101 12.69 -8.16 -39.64
N VAL A 102 13.81 -8.83 -39.94
CA VAL A 102 15.16 -8.34 -40.28
C VAL A 102 16.09 -8.03 -39.12
#